data_AF-A0A936UUB5-F1
#
_entry.id   AF-A0A936UUB5-F1
#
_cell.length_a   1.000
_cell.length_b   1.000
_cell.length_c   1.000
_cell.angle_alpha   90.00
_cell.angle_beta   90.00
_cell.angle_gamma   90.00
#
_symmetry.space_group_name_H-M   'P 1'
#
loop_
_entity.id
_entity.type
_entity.pdbx_description
1 polymer ?
#
loop_
_entity_poly.entity_id
_entity_poly.type
_entity_poly.pdbx_seq_one_letter_code
_entity_poly.pdbx_strand_id
1 'polypeptide(L)'
;MQEQIASYLFQYKTCPLPGLGTLSVVKSGAEADFAGKLITAPKPVVRLENKESDTTGLVEYIANVSGDDTGKVSEALDHFCIDLKKQMKVQSTVKLAHIGNFFVDGSGKISFKPEELPASFLQPVYAERVIHPDAEHQILVGDKETTNTVMTEFLPKSRP
;
A
#
# COMPACT_ATOMS: atom_id res chain seq x y z
N MET A 1 -8.94 11.43 19.26
CA MET A 1 -7.95 10.34 19.39
C MET A 1 -7.75 9.53 18.12
N GLN A 2 -8.75 8.80 17.60
CA GLN A 2 -8.58 7.97 16.38
C GLN A 2 -8.07 8.78 15.16
N GLU A 3 -8.63 9.97 14.92
CA GLU A 3 -8.19 10.86 13.83
C GLU A 3 -6.75 11.37 14.01
N GLN A 4 -6.32 11.58 15.26
CA GLN A 4 -4.98 12.05 15.58
C GLN A 4 -3.96 10.93 15.37
N ILE A 5 -4.32 9.70 15.75
CA ILE A 5 -3.53 8.49 15.47
C ILE A 5 -3.40 8.28 13.96
N ALA A 6 -4.48 8.44 13.21
CA ALA A 6 -4.45 8.36 11.74
C ALA A 6 -3.53 9.42 11.14
N SER A 7 -3.70 10.68 11.56
CA SER A 7 -2.88 11.79 11.08
C SER A 7 -1.40 11.56 11.37
N TYR A 8 -1.06 11.11 12.59
CA TYR A 8 0.31 10.78 12.98
C TYR A 8 0.88 9.63 12.14
N LEU A 9 0.14 8.53 12.00
CA LEU A 9 0.58 7.37 11.20
C LEU A 9 0.87 7.74 9.75
N PHE A 10 0.01 8.55 9.12
CA PHE A 10 0.20 8.94 7.73
C PHE A 10 1.32 9.97 7.56
N GLN A 11 1.53 10.85 8.54
CA GLN A 11 2.59 11.85 8.54
C GLN A 11 3.98 11.23 8.78
N TYR A 12 4.11 10.45 9.85
CA TYR A 12 5.40 9.92 10.30
C TYR A 12 5.68 8.50 9.81
N LYS A 13 4.72 7.87 9.12
CA LYS A 13 4.78 6.48 8.61
C LYS A 13 4.93 5.41 9.68
N THR A 14 4.98 5.79 10.96
CA THR A 14 5.04 4.89 12.10
C THR A 14 4.12 5.41 13.19
N CYS A 15 3.47 4.52 13.91
CA CYS A 15 2.61 4.85 15.05
C CYS A 15 2.71 3.74 16.10
N PRO A 16 3.42 3.98 17.22
CA PRO A 16 3.48 3.05 18.32
C PRO A 16 2.14 3.04 19.07
N LEU A 17 1.59 1.85 19.31
CA LEU A 17 0.37 1.63 20.09
C LEU A 17 0.72 0.76 21.31
N PRO A 18 0.76 1.35 22.53
CA PRO A 18 1.08 0.64 23.76
C PRO A 18 0.29 -0.68 23.91
N GLY A 19 0.99 -1.80 24.12
CA GLY A 19 0.35 -3.10 24.36
C GLY A 19 -0.36 -3.76 23.15
N LEU A 20 -0.33 -3.12 21.98
CA LEU A 20 -0.82 -3.65 20.69
C LEU A 20 0.33 -3.88 19.69
N GLY A 21 1.33 -3.00 19.67
CA GLY A 21 2.48 -3.05 18.75
C GLY A 21 2.71 -1.72 18.04
N THR A 22 3.53 -1.73 16.98
CA THR A 22 3.79 -0.53 16.16
C THR A 22 3.13 -0.69 14.80
N LEU A 23 2.30 0.27 14.40
CA LEU A 23 1.79 0.37 13.04
C LEU A 23 2.85 1.07 12.17
N SER A 24 3.13 0.53 10.99
CA SER A 24 4.05 1.15 10.03
C SER A 24 3.46 1.13 8.62
N VAL A 25 3.66 2.23 7.88
CA VAL A 25 3.26 2.36 6.48
C VAL A 25 4.43 1.91 5.62
N VAL A 26 4.33 0.71 5.05
CA VAL A 26 5.35 0.16 4.15
C VAL A 26 4.88 0.20 2.70
N LYS A 27 5.80 0.39 1.76
CA LYS A 27 5.50 0.26 0.32
C LYS A 27 5.41 -1.23 -0.01
N SER A 28 4.27 -1.73 -0.46
CA SER A 28 4.20 -3.05 -1.09
C SER A 28 4.78 -2.95 -2.50
N GLY A 29 5.49 -3.98 -2.95
CA GLY A 29 5.92 -4.08 -4.34
C GLY A 29 4.73 -4.23 -5.30
N ALA A 30 4.98 -4.15 -6.60
CA ALA A 30 3.99 -4.53 -7.60
C ALA A 30 3.78 -6.04 -7.54
N GLU A 31 2.57 -6.50 -7.24
CA GLU A 31 2.23 -7.93 -7.28
C GLU A 31 1.63 -8.25 -8.65
N ALA A 32 2.33 -9.11 -9.39
CA ALA A 32 1.80 -9.72 -10.61
C ALA A 32 0.91 -10.90 -10.20
N ASP A 33 -0.41 -10.72 -10.29
CA ASP A 33 -1.34 -11.82 -10.22
C ASP A 33 -1.34 -12.53 -11.58
N PHE A 34 -0.60 -13.64 -11.66
CA PHE A 34 -0.50 -14.45 -12.87
C PHE A 34 -1.79 -15.22 -13.19
N ALA A 35 -2.63 -15.50 -12.19
CA ALA A 35 -3.91 -16.17 -12.39
C ALA A 35 -4.96 -15.18 -12.94
N GLY A 36 -4.96 -13.95 -12.42
CA GLY A 36 -5.81 -12.86 -12.88
C GLY A 36 -5.28 -12.08 -14.09
N LYS A 37 -4.02 -12.30 -14.50
CA LYS A 37 -3.28 -11.48 -15.51
C LYS A 37 -3.28 -9.98 -15.19
N LEU A 38 -3.23 -9.63 -13.90
CA LEU A 38 -3.25 -8.24 -13.46
C LEU A 38 -1.92 -7.92 -12.76
N ILE A 39 -1.31 -6.81 -13.16
CA ILE A 39 -0.21 -6.22 -12.40
C ILE A 39 -0.83 -5.17 -11.49
N THR A 40 -0.82 -5.43 -10.19
CA THR A 40 -1.23 -4.42 -9.22
C THR A 40 -0.08 -3.47 -8.97
N ALA A 41 -0.35 -2.17 -9.04
CA ALA A 41 0.66 -1.15 -8.78
C ALA A 41 1.15 -1.24 -7.31
N PRO A 42 2.41 -0.84 -7.03
CA PRO A 42 2.92 -0.71 -5.67
C PRO A 42 1.99 0.19 -4.84
N LYS A 43 1.46 -0.31 -3.72
CA LYS A 43 0.55 0.45 -2.86
C LYS A 43 1.15 0.58 -1.46
N PRO A 44 1.04 1.74 -0.81
CA PRO A 44 1.39 1.83 0.61
C PRO A 44 0.38 1.01 1.41
N VAL A 45 0.87 0.13 2.27
CA VAL A 45 0.06 -0.74 3.12
C VAL A 45 0.46 -0.51 4.58
N VAL A 46 -0.53 -0.37 5.46
CA VAL A 46 -0.30 -0.32 6.91
C VAL A 46 -0.08 -1.74 7.41
N ARG A 47 1.04 -1.99 8.08
CA ARG A 47 1.38 -3.24 8.75
C ARG A 47 1.44 -3.04 10.26
N LEU A 48 1.02 -4.06 11.00
CA LEU A 48 1.23 -4.14 12.44
C LEU A 48 2.48 -4.99 12.71
N GLU A 49 3.42 -4.42 13.44
CA GLU A 49 4.56 -5.12 14.01
C GLU A 49 4.33 -5.32 15.50
N ASN A 50 4.51 -6.55 16.00
CA ASN A 50 4.34 -6.85 17.42
C ASN A 50 5.50 -6.31 18.31
N LYS A 51 6.29 -5.38 17.78
CA LYS A 51 7.38 -4.72 18.48
C LYS A 51 6.88 -3.38 18.99
N GLU A 52 7.09 -3.12 20.27
CA GLU A 52 6.81 -1.83 20.88
C GLU A 52 7.95 -0.86 20.58
N SER A 53 7.60 0.33 20.11
CA SER A 53 8.52 1.44 19.85
C SER A 53 8.20 2.60 20.82
N ASP A 54 9.12 3.54 20.94
CA ASP A 54 8.95 4.69 21.82
C ASP A 54 7.71 5.52 21.48
N THR A 55 6.87 5.78 22.48
CA THR A 55 5.58 6.50 22.34
C THR A 55 5.70 8.00 22.55
N THR A 56 6.86 8.50 22.96
CA THR A 56 7.10 9.91 23.31
C THR A 56 6.71 10.83 22.15
N GLY A 57 7.14 10.52 20.93
CA GLY A 57 6.82 11.33 19.74
C GLY A 57 5.32 11.38 19.41
N LEU A 58 4.58 10.30 19.66
CA LEU A 58 3.12 10.26 19.47
C LEU A 58 2.42 11.10 20.54
N VAL A 59 2.83 10.97 21.79
CA VAL A 59 2.26 11.72 22.92
C VAL A 59 2.49 13.22 22.74
N GLU A 60 3.70 13.63 22.38
CA GLU A 60 4.03 15.03 22.08
C GLU A 60 3.20 15.58 20.92
N TYR A 61 3.04 14.80 19.84
CA TYR A 61 2.21 15.22 18.70
C TYR A 61 0.74 15.42 19.10
N ILE A 62 0.15 14.46 19.81
CA ILE A 62 -1.24 14.56 20.24
C ILE A 62 -1.42 15.73 21.23
N ALA A 63 -0.49 15.92 22.16
CA ALA A 63 -0.49 17.06 23.08
C ALA A 63 -0.47 18.40 22.33
N ASN A 64 0.39 18.53 21.31
CA ASN A 64 0.46 19.73 20.47
C ASN A 64 -0.83 19.98 19.67
N VAL A 65 -1.47 18.93 19.17
CA VAL A 65 -2.71 19.06 18.38
C VAL A 65 -3.93 19.34 19.26
N SER A 66 -4.02 18.71 20.43
CA SER A 66 -5.14 18.89 21.38
C SER A 66 -4.99 20.13 22.27
N GLY A 67 -3.77 20.61 22.49
CA GLY A 67 -3.46 21.60 23.53
C GLY A 67 -3.49 21.03 24.96
N ASP A 68 -3.40 19.70 25.10
CA ASP A 68 -3.45 18.99 26.38
C ASP A 68 -2.04 18.74 26.96
N ASP A 69 -2.00 18.43 28.26
CA ASP A 69 -0.77 18.00 28.95
C ASP A 69 -0.33 16.61 28.50
N THR A 70 0.99 16.42 28.33
CA THR A 70 1.57 15.15 27.85
C THR A 70 1.26 13.97 28.78
N GLY A 71 1.17 14.19 30.10
CA GLY A 71 0.79 13.15 31.06
C GLY A 71 -0.65 12.69 30.84
N LYS A 72 -1.58 13.62 30.67
CA LYS A 72 -3.00 13.31 30.37
C LYS A 72 -3.16 12.59 29.03
N VAL A 73 -2.40 13.01 28.02
CA VAL A 73 -2.42 12.38 26.70
C VAL A 73 -1.88 10.96 26.74
N SER A 74 -0.79 10.72 27.48
CA SER A 74 -0.23 9.38 27.68
C SER A 74 -1.26 8.46 28.34
N GLU A 75 -1.89 8.91 29.43
CA GLU A 75 -2.92 8.13 30.13
C GLU A 75 -4.12 7.84 29.22
N ALA A 76 -4.58 8.84 28.45
CA ALA A 76 -5.68 8.67 27.50
C ALA A 76 -5.32 7.69 26.36
N LEU A 77 -4.07 7.72 25.88
CA LEU A 77 -3.57 6.78 24.86
C LEU A 77 -3.53 5.34 25.40
N ASP A 78 -3.05 5.16 26.63
CA ASP A 78 -3.01 3.84 27.28
C ASP A 78 -4.42 3.30 27.49
N HIS A 79 -5.33 4.13 28.01
CA HIS A 79 -6.74 3.78 28.16
C HIS A 79 -7.37 3.38 26.83
N PHE A 80 -7.13 4.16 25.78
CA PHE A 80 -7.62 3.86 24.44
C PHE A 80 -7.13 2.50 23.94
N CYS A 81 -5.83 2.19 24.09
CA CYS A 81 -5.27 0.90 23.65
C CYS A 81 -5.82 -0.27 24.46
N ILE A 82 -5.98 -0.09 25.78
CA ILE A 82 -6.59 -1.09 26.67
C ILE A 82 -8.04 -1.37 26.25
N ASP A 83 -8.82 -0.33 25.99
CA ASP A 83 -10.22 -0.49 25.59
C ASP A 83 -10.35 -1.11 24.20
N LEU A 84 -9.46 -0.77 23.26
CA LEU A 84 -9.40 -1.40 21.95
C LEU A 84 -9.12 -2.91 22.09
N LYS A 85 -8.16 -3.29 22.95
CA LYS A 85 -7.85 -4.69 23.25
C LYS A 85 -9.01 -5.43 23.93
N LYS A 86 -9.77 -4.77 24.80
CA LYS A 86 -11.00 -5.35 25.39
C LYS A 86 -12.07 -5.54 24.33
N GLN A 87 -12.30 -4.55 23.47
CA GLN A 87 -13.26 -4.63 22.39
C GLN A 87 -12.94 -5.79 21.43
N MET A 88 -11.66 -6.05 21.14
CA MET A 88 -11.25 -7.20 20.32
C MET A 88 -11.55 -8.57 20.94
N LYS A 89 -11.68 -8.65 22.27
CA LYS A 89 -12.07 -9.88 22.96
C LYS A 89 -13.58 -10.11 22.92
N VAL A 90 -14.37 -9.03 22.90
CA VAL A 90 -15.83 -9.08 22.90
C VAL A 90 -16.38 -9.15 21.48
N GLN A 91 -15.81 -8.35 20.59
CA GLN A 91 -16.13 -8.25 19.18
C GLN A 91 -14.97 -8.87 18.41
N SER A 92 -15.26 -9.82 17.50
CA SER A 92 -14.23 -10.50 16.71
C SER A 92 -13.40 -9.54 15.85
N THR A 93 -13.87 -8.31 15.63
CA THR A 93 -13.19 -7.29 14.84
C THR A 93 -13.53 -5.89 15.36
N VAL A 94 -12.52 -5.02 15.48
CA VAL A 94 -12.64 -3.62 15.93
C VAL A 94 -12.11 -2.70 14.85
N LYS A 95 -12.90 -1.70 14.46
CA LYS A 95 -12.53 -0.71 13.45
C LYS A 95 -11.73 0.44 14.05
N LEU A 96 -10.58 0.72 13.46
CA LEU A 96 -9.79 1.94 13.66
C LEU A 96 -10.01 2.85 12.43
N ALA A 97 -10.77 3.93 12.62
CA ALA A 97 -11.19 4.80 11.53
C ALA A 97 -10.00 5.28 10.67
N HIS A 98 -10.15 5.23 9.35
CA HIS A 98 -9.18 5.67 8.33
C HIS A 98 -7.89 4.85 8.25
N ILE A 99 -7.73 3.82 9.09
CA ILE A 99 -6.51 3.01 9.15
C ILE A 99 -6.81 1.56 8.80
N GLY A 100 -7.79 0.93 9.48
CA GLY A 100 -8.11 -0.48 9.27
C GLY A 100 -8.86 -1.13 10.41
N ASN A 101 -8.81 -2.44 10.47
CA ASN A 101 -9.52 -3.26 11.44
C ASN A 101 -8.55 -4.19 12.17
N PHE A 102 -8.66 -4.24 13.50
CA PHE A 102 -7.99 -5.24 14.32
C PHE A 102 -8.89 -6.44 14.55
N PHE A 103 -8.33 -7.64 14.57
CA PHE A 103 -9.06 -8.87 14.86
C PHE A 103 -8.13 -9.85 15.57
N VAL A 104 -8.70 -10.83 16.27
CA VAL A 104 -7.94 -11.94 16.84
C VAL A 104 -7.97 -13.09 15.84
N ASP A 105 -6.81 -13.58 15.41
CA ASP A 105 -6.73 -14.70 14.50
C ASP A 105 -7.02 -16.04 15.19
N GLY A 106 -7.12 -17.13 14.42
CA GLY A 106 -7.38 -18.48 14.96
C GLY A 106 -6.29 -19.01 15.92
N SER A 107 -5.13 -18.36 15.99
CA SER A 107 -4.06 -18.66 16.95
C SER A 107 -4.12 -17.83 18.24
N GLY A 108 -5.12 -16.96 18.37
CA GLY A 108 -5.28 -16.08 19.52
C GLY A 108 -4.37 -14.83 19.47
N LYS A 109 -3.73 -14.55 18.33
CA LYS A 109 -2.87 -13.38 18.15
C LYS A 109 -3.64 -12.20 17.57
N ILE A 110 -3.24 -11.00 17.97
CA ILE A 110 -3.75 -9.74 17.42
C ILE A 110 -3.22 -9.62 15.99
N SER A 111 -4.13 -9.54 15.04
CA SER A 111 -3.88 -9.31 13.62
C SER A 111 -4.55 -8.02 13.16
N PHE A 112 -4.02 -7.44 12.09
CA PHE A 112 -4.49 -6.17 11.56
C PHE A 112 -4.76 -6.27 10.05
N LYS A 113 -5.92 -5.77 9.62
CA LYS A 113 -6.30 -5.65 8.21
C LYS A 113 -6.45 -4.17 7.86
N PRO A 114 -5.63 -3.61 6.95
CA PRO A 114 -5.74 -2.21 6.54
C PRO A 114 -7.08 -1.93 5.86
N GLU A 115 -7.57 -0.70 5.98
CA GLU A 115 -8.75 -0.23 5.25
C GLU A 115 -8.38 -0.07 3.77
N GLU A 116 -9.15 -0.70 2.88
CA GLU A 116 -8.90 -0.58 1.43
C GLU A 116 -9.27 0.82 0.96
N LEU A 117 -8.31 1.50 0.33
CA LEU A 117 -8.60 2.76 -0.34
C LEU A 117 -9.63 2.50 -1.46
N PRO A 118 -10.64 3.38 -1.64
CA PRO A 118 -11.66 3.19 -2.66
C PRO A 118 -11.02 2.99 -4.04
N ALA A 119 -11.55 2.05 -4.84
CA ALA A 119 -11.00 1.72 -6.15
C ALA A 119 -10.90 2.93 -7.11
N SER A 120 -11.70 3.98 -6.88
CA SER A 120 -11.63 5.25 -7.58
C SER A 120 -10.30 5.99 -7.41
N PHE A 121 -9.59 5.80 -6.29
CA PHE A 121 -8.24 6.34 -6.06
C PHE A 121 -7.13 5.41 -6.55
N LEU A 122 -7.44 4.15 -6.86
CA LEU A 122 -6.49 3.11 -7.22
C LEU A 122 -6.72 2.63 -8.65
N GLN A 123 -6.96 3.56 -9.59
CA GLN A 123 -7.19 3.19 -10.98
C GLN A 123 -5.97 2.40 -11.51
N PRO A 124 -6.16 1.12 -11.89
CA PRO A 124 -5.07 0.32 -12.45
C PRO A 124 -4.62 0.98 -13.74
N VAL A 125 -3.34 1.34 -13.82
CA VAL A 125 -2.75 1.78 -15.08
C VAL A 125 -2.54 0.52 -15.90
N TYR A 126 -3.28 0.38 -16.99
CA TYR A 126 -3.08 -0.70 -17.95
C TYR A 126 -1.66 -0.60 -18.49
N ALA A 127 -0.86 -1.65 -18.27
CA ALA A 127 0.42 -1.81 -18.93
C ALA A 127 0.17 -2.21 -20.38
N GLU A 128 -0.20 -1.25 -21.24
CA GLU A 128 -0.03 -1.46 -22.66
C GLU A 128 1.46 -1.58 -22.93
N ARG A 129 1.87 -2.76 -23.39
CA ARG A 129 3.22 -2.98 -23.87
C ARG A 129 3.40 -2.03 -25.05
N VAL A 130 4.09 -0.91 -24.85
CA VAL A 130 4.56 -0.07 -25.95
C VAL A 130 5.66 -0.86 -26.65
N ILE A 131 5.23 -1.81 -27.49
CA ILE A 131 6.04 -2.31 -28.58
C ILE A 131 6.21 -1.07 -29.43
N HIS A 132 7.39 -0.47 -29.43
CA HIS A 132 7.77 0.49 -30.46
C HIS A 132 8.05 -0.38 -31.69
N PRO A 133 7.18 -0.46 -32.71
CA PRO A 133 7.53 -1.16 -33.94
C PRO A 133 8.49 -0.32 -34.79
N ASP A 134 8.70 0.95 -34.44
CA ASP A 134 9.49 1.89 -35.23
C ASP A 134 10.62 2.49 -34.41
N ALA A 135 11.65 1.67 -34.17
CA ALA A 135 13.00 2.22 -34.22
C ALA A 135 13.44 2.21 -35.69
N GLU A 136 12.82 3.05 -36.52
CA GLU A 136 13.33 3.39 -37.85
C GLU A 136 14.68 4.08 -37.65
N HIS A 137 15.75 3.29 -37.66
CA HIS A 137 17.08 3.83 -37.86
C HIS A 137 17.15 4.25 -39.32
N GLN A 138 17.03 5.55 -39.60
CA GLN A 138 17.46 6.09 -40.88
C GLN A 138 18.97 5.90 -41.00
N ILE A 139 19.39 4.84 -41.69
CA ILE A 139 20.78 4.65 -42.10
C ILE A 139 20.94 5.32 -43.46
N LEU A 140 21.74 6.37 -43.51
CA LEU A 140 22.09 7.08 -44.73
C LEU A 140 23.29 6.36 -45.38
N VAL A 141 23.04 5.64 -46.48
CA VAL A 141 24.09 5.04 -47.32
C VAL A 141 24.14 5.74 -48.68
N GLY A 142 25.03 6.73 -48.81
CA GLY A 142 25.37 7.37 -50.09
C GLY A 142 24.22 8.18 -50.72
N ASP A 143 23.96 7.97 -52.02
CA ASP A 143 23.10 8.81 -52.88
C ASP A 143 21.88 8.06 -53.48
N LYS A 144 21.25 7.13 -52.75
CA LYS A 144 20.01 6.48 -53.25
C LYS A 144 19.04 6.10 -52.14
N GLU A 145 17.92 6.82 -52.08
CA GLU A 145 16.80 6.55 -51.19
C GLU A 145 16.04 5.28 -51.64
N THR A 146 15.84 4.30 -50.76
CA THR A 146 14.77 3.29 -50.87
C THR A 146 14.41 2.74 -49.48
N THR A 147 13.13 2.82 -49.14
CA THR A 147 12.52 2.40 -47.86
C THR A 147 12.03 0.94 -47.93
N ASN A 148 12.04 0.26 -46.79
CA ASN A 148 11.79 -1.17 -46.63
C ASN A 148 10.30 -1.53 -46.63
N THR A 149 9.63 -1.40 -47.78
CA THR A 149 8.21 -1.75 -47.95
C THR A 149 7.91 -2.60 -49.17
N VAL A 150 8.77 -3.56 -49.56
CA VAL A 150 8.37 -4.56 -50.57
C VAL A 150 9.10 -5.90 -50.35
N MET A 151 8.53 -6.81 -49.56
CA MET A 151 8.74 -8.25 -49.79
C MET A 151 7.64 -9.14 -49.21
N THR A 152 6.38 -8.83 -49.54
CA THR A 152 5.28 -9.79 -49.42
C THR A 152 4.74 -10.09 -50.81
N GLU A 153 5.42 -10.91 -51.62
CA GLU A 153 4.74 -11.72 -52.64
C GLU A 153 5.66 -12.80 -53.23
N PHE A 154 5.06 -13.97 -53.50
CA PHE A 154 5.60 -15.13 -54.21
C PHE A 154 6.55 -16.08 -53.45
N LEU A 155 6.01 -17.21 -53.00
CA LEU A 155 6.31 -18.50 -53.65
C LEU A 155 5.22 -19.57 -53.37
N PRO A 156 4.85 -20.38 -54.37
CA PRO A 156 3.59 -21.11 -54.49
C PRO A 156 3.58 -22.50 -53.83
N LYS A 157 2.36 -23.01 -53.59
CA LYS A 157 2.07 -24.42 -53.31
C LYS A 157 2.78 -25.33 -54.33
N SER A 158 3.57 -26.27 -53.85
CA SER A 158 3.95 -27.46 -54.59
C SER A 158 3.80 -28.69 -53.69
N ARG A 159 2.89 -29.59 -54.09
CA ARG A 159 2.66 -30.93 -53.56
C ARG A 159 3.12 -31.90 -54.65
N PRO A 160 3.88 -32.95 -54.32
CA PRO A 160 3.74 -34.25 -54.95
C PRO A 160 2.78 -35.14 -54.15
#